data_AF-A0A7C4N955-F1
#
_entry.id   AF-A0A7C4N955-F1
#
_cell.length_a   1.000
_cell.length_b   1.000
_cell.length_c   1.000
_cell.angle_alpha   90.00
_cell.angle_beta   90.00
_cell.angle_gamma   90.00
#
_symmetry.space_group_name_H-M   'P 1'
#
loop_
_entity.id
_entity.type
_entity.pdbx_description
1 polymer ?
#
loop_
_entity_poly.entity_id
_entity_poly.type
_entity_poly.pdbx_seq_one_letter_code
_entity_poly.pdbx_strand_id
1 'polypeptide(L)'
;MSTENRRKSEKLRQVDGQGLKRLIEASLAWLRYHQPAINALNVFPVPDGDTGTNMLLTMQSAWHEIEHSPDENASHIAQSVAHGALMGARGNSGVILSQLWRGFARGLSGKKVFGAHDLPVAMRAASDTAYKGVLKPVEGTILTVSRAVADAAEQAARESDDFVQVLDYMVQGAREAVANTPNQLEILKQAGVVDSGGQGLAVILEGMLRFTLGEPLDVPLASVQPLSAMKLENAMESIEPGQDYEVVVDFVPRQDLDLQKFYAALEDMGTSIQI
;
A
#
# COMPACT_ATOMS: atom_id res chain seq x y z
N MET A 1 -19.87 4.19 -26.01
CA MET A 1 -19.46 2.98 -25.26
C MET A 1 -20.23 1.79 -25.78
N SER A 2 -19.55 0.69 -26.12
CA SER A 2 -20.20 -0.54 -26.59
C SER A 2 -21.04 -1.18 -25.48
N THR A 3 -22.07 -1.92 -25.87
CA THR A 3 -22.97 -2.70 -24.98
C THR A 3 -22.23 -3.71 -24.11
N GLU A 4 -21.02 -4.10 -24.52
CA GLU A 4 -20.14 -5.03 -23.81
C GLU A 4 -19.36 -4.38 -22.66
N ASN A 5 -18.96 -3.11 -22.83
CA ASN A 5 -18.40 -2.31 -21.72
C ASN A 5 -19.46 -1.97 -20.67
N ARG A 6 -20.73 -1.77 -21.08
CA ARG A 6 -21.86 -1.59 -20.15
C ARG A 6 -22.14 -2.85 -19.31
N ARG A 7 -22.07 -4.04 -19.91
CA ARG A 7 -22.25 -5.32 -19.19
C ARG A 7 -21.07 -5.71 -18.28
N LYS A 8 -19.85 -5.26 -18.56
CA LYS A 8 -18.70 -5.39 -17.64
C LYS A 8 -18.82 -4.43 -16.45
N SER A 9 -19.25 -3.20 -16.68
CA SER A 9 -19.53 -2.20 -15.63
C SER A 9 -20.65 -2.61 -14.69
N GLU A 10 -21.72 -3.26 -15.18
CA GLU A 10 -22.81 -3.78 -14.32
C GLU A 10 -22.37 -4.91 -13.36
N LYS A 11 -21.22 -5.57 -13.62
CA LYS A 11 -20.77 -6.77 -12.89
C LYS A 11 -19.85 -6.52 -11.69
N LEU A 12 -19.33 -5.32 -11.49
CA LEU A 12 -18.36 -5.04 -10.41
C LEU A 12 -18.97 -4.33 -9.19
N ARG A 13 -20.29 -4.43 -8.97
CA ARG A 13 -20.92 -3.87 -7.75
C ARG A 13 -20.33 -4.45 -6.45
N GLN A 14 -19.85 -5.69 -6.50
CA GLN A 14 -19.24 -6.38 -5.36
C GLN A 14 -18.03 -7.19 -5.83
N VAL A 15 -17.08 -7.34 -4.91
CA VAL A 15 -15.79 -8.00 -5.10
C VAL A 15 -15.67 -9.10 -4.04
N ASP A 16 -15.42 -10.33 -4.49
CA ASP A 16 -15.13 -11.49 -3.64
C ASP A 16 -13.60 -11.63 -3.41
N GLY A 17 -13.16 -12.70 -2.74
CA GLY A 17 -11.75 -12.97 -2.50
C GLY A 17 -10.92 -13.12 -3.78
N GLN A 18 -11.47 -13.74 -4.82
CA GLN A 18 -10.77 -13.89 -6.10
C GLN A 18 -10.71 -12.57 -6.88
N GLY A 19 -11.76 -11.74 -6.76
CA GLY A 19 -11.77 -10.36 -7.23
C GLY A 19 -10.70 -9.52 -6.55
N LEU A 20 -10.60 -9.58 -5.21
CA LEU A 20 -9.57 -8.89 -4.45
C LEU A 20 -8.17 -9.37 -4.88
N LYS A 21 -7.96 -10.68 -5.03
CA LYS A 21 -6.69 -11.23 -5.51
C LYS A 21 -6.25 -10.61 -6.84
N ARG A 22 -7.17 -10.47 -7.81
CA ARG A 22 -6.88 -9.82 -9.10
C ARG A 22 -6.58 -8.32 -8.96
N LEU A 23 -7.25 -7.62 -8.05
CA LEU A 23 -6.93 -6.22 -7.74
C LEU A 23 -5.51 -6.09 -7.17
N ILE A 24 -5.10 -7.00 -6.26
CA ILE A 24 -3.74 -7.02 -5.70
C ILE A 24 -2.69 -7.34 -6.78
N GLU A 25 -2.96 -8.31 -7.64
CA GLU A 25 -2.09 -8.64 -8.78
C GLU A 25 -1.87 -7.42 -9.69
N ALA A 26 -2.96 -6.70 -9.99
CA ALA A 26 -2.92 -5.49 -10.80
C ALA A 26 -2.14 -4.35 -10.13
N SER A 27 -2.37 -4.13 -8.84
CA SER A 27 -1.57 -3.19 -8.03
C SER A 27 -0.09 -3.53 -8.05
N LEU A 28 0.27 -4.80 -7.89
CA LEU A 28 1.66 -5.25 -7.90
C LEU A 28 2.32 -5.02 -9.27
N ALA A 29 1.61 -5.34 -10.36
CA ALA A 29 2.10 -5.10 -11.72
C ALA A 29 2.34 -3.61 -11.97
N TRP A 30 1.38 -2.76 -11.59
CA TRP A 30 1.47 -1.31 -11.78
C TRP A 30 2.55 -0.67 -10.91
N LEU A 31 2.66 -1.10 -9.65
CA LEU A 31 3.72 -0.66 -8.75
C LEU A 31 5.11 -1.03 -9.28
N ARG A 32 5.26 -2.24 -9.83
CA ARG A 32 6.52 -2.66 -10.45
C ARG A 32 6.93 -1.76 -11.61
N TYR A 33 5.98 -1.38 -12.46
CA TYR A 33 6.25 -0.47 -13.58
C TYR A 33 6.72 0.91 -13.09
N HIS A 34 6.11 1.43 -12.03
CA HIS A 34 6.43 2.75 -11.47
C HIS A 34 7.55 2.76 -10.43
N GLN A 35 8.06 1.61 -10.00
CA GLN A 35 9.08 1.52 -8.95
C GLN A 35 10.29 2.43 -9.19
N PRO A 36 10.89 2.49 -10.40
CA PRO A 36 12.03 3.39 -10.65
C PRO A 36 11.66 4.88 -10.49
N ALA A 37 10.45 5.26 -10.89
CA ALA A 37 9.97 6.64 -10.76
C ALA A 37 9.71 7.00 -9.29
N ILE A 38 9.20 6.07 -8.49
CA ILE A 38 8.98 6.25 -7.05
C ILE A 38 10.32 6.38 -6.31
N ASN A 39 11.29 5.54 -6.65
CA ASN A 39 12.65 5.62 -6.11
C ASN A 39 13.29 6.98 -6.38
N ALA A 40 13.10 7.53 -7.58
CA ALA A 40 13.62 8.85 -7.94
C ALA A 40 13.00 10.02 -7.15
N LEU A 41 11.85 9.81 -6.48
CA LEU A 41 11.26 10.80 -5.57
C LEU A 41 11.86 10.73 -4.16
N ASN A 42 12.44 9.59 -3.78
CA ASN A 42 12.98 9.35 -2.45
C ASN A 42 14.37 9.98 -2.30
N VAL A 43 14.41 11.31 -2.39
CA VAL A 43 15.61 12.13 -2.22
C VAL A 43 15.66 12.77 -0.82
N PHE A 44 14.78 12.35 0.11
CA PHE A 44 14.59 12.97 1.42
C PHE A 44 13.93 12.02 2.46
N PRO A 45 14.28 12.04 3.77
CA PRO A 45 15.42 12.71 4.43
C PRO A 45 16.77 12.08 4.13
N VAL A 46 16.75 10.80 3.81
CA VAL A 46 17.91 10.04 3.36
C VAL A 46 17.65 9.70 1.89
N PRO A 47 18.48 10.18 0.96
CA PRO A 47 18.33 9.88 -0.46
C PRO A 47 18.90 8.49 -0.77
N ASP A 48 18.41 7.47 -0.05
CA ASP A 48 18.75 6.07 -0.30
C ASP A 48 18.05 5.54 -1.55
N GLY A 49 17.04 6.25 -2.06
CA GLY A 49 16.41 5.93 -3.33
C GLY A 49 15.57 4.65 -3.27
N ASP A 50 15.25 4.12 -2.09
CA ASP A 50 14.76 2.74 -1.98
C ASP A 50 13.23 2.59 -1.84
N THR A 51 12.47 3.69 -1.67
CA THR A 51 11.06 3.63 -1.24
C THR A 51 10.19 2.74 -2.15
N GLY A 52 10.31 2.88 -3.48
CA GLY A 52 9.58 2.06 -4.43
C GLY A 52 10.03 0.60 -4.40
N THR A 53 11.32 0.34 -4.19
CA THR A 53 11.87 -1.02 -3.98
C THR A 53 11.25 -1.66 -2.74
N ASN A 54 11.25 -0.94 -1.62
CA ASN A 54 10.70 -1.38 -0.34
C ASN A 54 9.21 -1.71 -0.42
N MET A 55 8.42 -0.82 -1.04
CA MET A 55 6.99 -1.05 -1.28
C MET A 55 6.75 -2.23 -2.24
N LEU A 56 7.55 -2.37 -3.29
CA LEU A 56 7.43 -3.47 -4.25
C LEU A 56 7.72 -4.82 -3.59
N LEU A 57 8.81 -4.95 -2.82
CA LEU A 57 9.16 -6.18 -2.11
C LEU A 57 8.08 -6.56 -1.09
N THR A 58 7.55 -5.56 -0.36
CA THR A 58 6.43 -5.74 0.57
C THR A 58 5.19 -6.29 -0.14
N MET A 59 4.81 -5.71 -1.29
CA MET A 59 3.67 -6.18 -2.09
C MET A 59 3.93 -7.55 -2.74
N GLN A 60 5.17 -7.88 -3.11
CA GLN A 60 5.52 -9.20 -3.62
C GLN A 60 5.32 -10.28 -2.54
N SER A 61 5.72 -10.00 -1.30
CA SER A 61 5.46 -10.89 -0.17
C SER A 61 3.97 -11.08 0.08
N ALA A 62 3.20 -9.97 0.05
CA ALA A 62 1.74 -10.01 0.18
C ALA A 62 1.07 -10.84 -0.93
N TRP A 63 1.56 -10.74 -2.17
CA TRP A 63 1.07 -11.53 -3.29
C TRP A 63 1.41 -13.01 -3.14
N HIS A 64 2.64 -13.34 -2.77
CA HIS A 64 3.09 -14.73 -2.61
C HIS A 64 2.22 -15.50 -1.60
N GLU A 65 1.77 -14.81 -0.55
CA GLU A 65 0.88 -15.37 0.47
C GLU A 65 -0.51 -15.77 -0.10
N ILE A 66 -0.98 -15.16 -1.19
CA ILE A 66 -2.33 -15.37 -1.73
C ILE A 66 -2.40 -15.96 -3.13
N GLU A 67 -1.29 -16.00 -3.89
CA GLU A 67 -1.32 -16.28 -5.34
C GLU A 67 -1.97 -17.64 -5.68
N HIS A 68 -1.67 -18.65 -4.86
CA HIS A 68 -2.20 -20.02 -4.99
C HIS A 68 -3.50 -20.26 -4.20
N SER A 69 -4.02 -19.25 -3.48
CA SER A 69 -5.23 -19.41 -2.67
C SER A 69 -6.49 -19.53 -3.54
N PRO A 70 -7.31 -20.58 -3.34
CA PRO A 70 -8.61 -20.71 -4.00
C PRO A 70 -9.75 -20.03 -3.23
N ASP A 71 -9.47 -19.35 -2.11
CA ASP A 71 -10.52 -18.80 -1.24
C ASP A 71 -11.29 -17.65 -1.92
N GLU A 72 -12.61 -17.72 -1.87
CA GLU A 72 -13.53 -16.71 -2.42
C GLU A 72 -13.97 -15.70 -1.35
N ASN A 73 -13.55 -15.86 -0.09
CA ASN A 73 -13.90 -14.94 0.99
C ASN A 73 -12.95 -13.74 1.01
N ALA A 74 -13.48 -12.55 0.73
CA ALA A 74 -12.71 -11.31 0.73
C ALA A 74 -12.01 -11.03 2.07
N SER A 75 -12.65 -11.32 3.20
CA SER A 75 -12.05 -11.16 4.53
C SER A 75 -10.82 -12.04 4.71
N HIS A 76 -10.85 -13.30 4.23
CA HIS A 76 -9.72 -14.21 4.38
C HIS A 76 -8.55 -13.78 3.50
N ILE A 77 -8.82 -13.46 2.23
CA ILE A 77 -7.78 -12.97 1.30
C ILE A 77 -7.17 -11.66 1.83
N ALA A 78 -7.96 -10.71 2.32
CA ALA A 78 -7.44 -9.47 2.88
C ALA A 78 -6.55 -9.70 4.12
N GLN A 79 -6.91 -10.66 4.98
CA GLN A 79 -6.09 -11.04 6.14
C GLN A 79 -4.76 -11.66 5.71
N SER A 80 -4.77 -12.55 4.72
CA SER A 80 -3.55 -13.13 4.14
C SER A 80 -2.66 -12.06 3.48
N VAL A 81 -3.23 -11.12 2.71
CA VAL A 81 -2.48 -9.97 2.17
C VAL A 81 -1.82 -9.17 3.29
N ALA A 82 -2.56 -8.84 4.34
CA ALA A 82 -2.02 -8.10 5.48
C ALA A 82 -0.90 -8.85 6.20
N HIS A 83 -1.04 -10.17 6.35
CA HIS A 83 -0.01 -11.02 6.94
C HIS A 83 1.26 -11.08 6.08
N GLY A 84 1.13 -11.37 4.79
CA GLY A 84 2.26 -11.42 3.87
C GLY A 84 2.96 -10.08 3.71
N ALA A 85 2.20 -8.97 3.68
CA ALA A 85 2.75 -7.61 3.66
C ALA A 85 3.54 -7.31 4.94
N LEU A 86 3.04 -7.72 6.11
CA LEU A 86 3.77 -7.51 7.37
C LEU A 86 5.06 -8.33 7.41
N MET A 87 4.97 -9.64 7.13
CA MET A 87 6.12 -10.54 7.27
C MET A 87 7.23 -10.27 6.26
N GLY A 88 6.89 -9.69 5.12
CA GLY A 88 7.85 -9.24 4.12
C GLY A 88 8.01 -7.72 4.04
N ALA A 89 7.57 -6.98 5.06
CA ALA A 89 7.75 -5.53 5.11
C ALA A 89 9.23 -5.19 5.00
N ARG A 90 9.55 -4.22 4.13
CA ARG A 90 10.91 -3.71 3.90
C ARG A 90 10.98 -2.22 4.17
N GLY A 91 11.89 -1.80 5.06
CA GLY A 91 12.09 -0.41 5.45
C GLY A 91 10.83 0.25 6.02
N ASN A 92 10.90 1.56 6.26
CA ASN A 92 9.80 2.30 6.89
C ASN A 92 8.56 2.35 5.98
N SER A 93 8.75 2.52 4.66
CA SER A 93 7.65 2.58 3.70
C SER A 93 6.93 1.24 3.58
N GLY A 94 7.64 0.11 3.60
CA GLY A 94 7.05 -1.22 3.63
C GLY A 94 6.30 -1.52 4.93
N VAL A 95 6.87 -1.15 6.08
CA VAL A 95 6.17 -1.34 7.36
C VAL A 95 4.88 -0.50 7.40
N ILE A 96 4.90 0.77 7.01
CA ILE A 96 3.68 1.60 6.98
C ILE A 96 2.66 1.03 5.99
N LEU A 97 3.09 0.59 4.81
CA LEU A 97 2.22 -0.08 3.83
C LEU A 97 1.57 -1.35 4.41
N SER A 98 2.31 -2.14 5.19
CA SER A 98 1.77 -3.32 5.86
C SER A 98 0.67 -2.97 6.89
N GLN A 99 0.81 -1.83 7.58
CA GLN A 99 -0.20 -1.35 8.52
C GLN A 99 -1.46 -0.87 7.80
N LEU A 100 -1.32 -0.26 6.62
CA LEU A 100 -2.46 0.08 5.78
C LEU A 100 -3.23 -1.18 5.38
N TRP A 101 -2.54 -2.24 4.94
CA TRP A 101 -3.17 -3.53 4.63
C TRP A 101 -3.82 -4.19 5.83
N ARG A 102 -3.17 -4.15 7.01
CA ARG A 102 -3.74 -4.65 8.26
C ARG A 102 -5.05 -3.94 8.61
N GLY A 103 -5.10 -2.62 8.48
CA GLY A 103 -6.31 -1.85 8.72
C GLY A 103 -7.39 -2.11 7.68
N PHE A 104 -7.03 -2.22 6.40
CA PHE A 104 -7.96 -2.59 5.32
C PHE A 104 -8.61 -3.96 5.58
N ALA A 105 -7.80 -4.97 5.92
CA ALA A 105 -8.28 -6.31 6.29
C ALA A 105 -9.23 -6.29 7.49
N ARG A 106 -8.95 -5.45 8.50
CA ARG A 106 -9.84 -5.25 9.65
C ARG A 106 -11.19 -4.69 9.22
N GLY A 107 -11.21 -3.69 8.33
CA GLY A 107 -12.46 -3.11 7.83
C GLY A 107 -13.30 -4.09 6.99
N LEU A 108 -12.67 -5.10 6.39
CA LEU A 108 -13.35 -6.18 5.67
C LEU A 108 -13.67 -7.43 6.53
N SER A 109 -13.41 -7.39 7.84
CA SER A 109 -13.57 -8.56 8.71
C SER A 109 -14.97 -9.18 8.62
N GLY A 110 -15.03 -10.48 8.35
CA GLY A 110 -16.27 -11.25 8.25
C GLY A 110 -17.04 -11.06 6.93
N LYS A 111 -16.56 -10.21 6.01
CA LYS A 111 -17.21 -9.99 4.70
C LYS A 111 -16.72 -11.01 3.68
N LYS A 112 -17.63 -11.85 3.18
CA LYS A 112 -17.35 -12.75 2.03
C LYS A 112 -17.13 -11.97 0.74
N VAL A 113 -17.90 -10.91 0.55
CA VAL A 113 -17.83 -9.97 -0.57
C VAL A 113 -17.93 -8.55 -0.04
N PHE A 114 -17.37 -7.58 -0.75
CA PHE A 114 -17.42 -6.16 -0.39
C PHE A 114 -17.71 -5.29 -1.61
N GLY A 115 -18.37 -4.15 -1.42
CA GLY A 115 -18.74 -3.23 -2.49
C GLY A 115 -18.43 -1.76 -2.17
N ALA A 116 -19.08 -0.86 -2.90
CA ALA A 116 -18.86 0.59 -2.81
C ALA A 116 -18.93 1.14 -1.38
N HIS A 117 -19.91 0.70 -0.57
CA HIS A 117 -20.07 1.20 0.81
C HIS A 117 -19.12 0.57 1.84
N ASP A 118 -18.39 -0.49 1.45
CA ASP A 118 -17.41 -1.14 2.32
C ASP A 118 -16.02 -0.53 2.16
N LEU A 119 -15.70 0.03 0.99
CA LEU A 119 -14.43 0.70 0.72
C LEU A 119 -14.13 1.84 1.71
N PRO A 120 -15.04 2.77 2.03
CA PRO A 120 -14.77 3.83 3.00
C PRO A 120 -14.42 3.30 4.38
N VAL A 121 -15.14 2.26 4.84
CA VAL A 121 -14.89 1.62 6.13
C VAL A 121 -13.50 0.98 6.16
N ALA A 122 -13.13 0.26 5.09
CA ALA A 122 -11.83 -0.38 4.97
C ALA A 122 -10.68 0.63 4.86
N MET A 123 -10.84 1.69 4.06
CA MET A 123 -9.82 2.73 3.90
C MET A 123 -9.66 3.59 5.14
N ARG A 124 -10.74 3.92 5.85
CA ARG A 124 -10.65 4.59 7.15
C ARG A 124 -9.90 3.73 8.16
N ALA A 125 -10.23 2.44 8.24
CA ALA A 125 -9.53 1.52 9.12
C ALA A 125 -8.06 1.35 8.74
N ALA A 126 -7.70 1.37 7.45
CA ALA A 126 -6.33 1.40 6.95
C ALA A 126 -5.57 2.62 7.47
N SER A 127 -6.09 3.83 7.18
CA SER A 127 -5.51 5.10 7.63
C SER A 127 -5.31 5.11 9.15
N ASP A 128 -6.35 4.82 9.93
CA ASP A 128 -6.29 4.85 11.39
C ASP A 128 -5.26 3.86 11.96
N THR A 129 -5.08 2.71 11.30
CA THR A 129 -4.08 1.71 11.71
C THR A 129 -2.67 2.20 11.44
N ALA A 130 -2.43 2.75 10.25
CA ALA A 130 -1.13 3.30 9.90
C ALA A 130 -0.74 4.47 10.81
N TYR A 131 -1.66 5.40 11.09
CA TYR A 131 -1.39 6.50 12.03
C TYR A 131 -1.07 6.02 13.44
N LYS A 132 -1.72 4.94 13.91
CA LYS A 132 -1.46 4.36 15.24
C LYS A 132 -0.16 3.56 15.30
N GLY A 133 0.25 2.95 14.18
CA GLY A 133 1.51 2.22 14.03
C GLY A 133 2.70 3.11 13.72
N VAL A 134 2.60 4.42 13.96
CA VAL A 134 3.71 5.36 13.83
C VAL A 134 3.77 6.21 15.08
N LEU A 135 4.90 6.17 15.79
CA LEU A 135 5.06 6.87 17.07
C LEU A 135 4.95 8.40 16.92
N LYS A 136 5.48 8.94 15.83
CA LYS A 136 5.46 10.37 15.49
C LYS A 136 4.96 10.54 14.06
N PRO A 137 3.64 10.52 13.82
CA PRO A 137 3.08 10.65 12.48
C PRO A 137 3.39 12.05 11.91
N VAL A 138 3.80 12.09 10.64
CA VAL A 138 4.18 13.32 9.93
C VAL A 138 3.20 13.57 8.79
N GLU A 139 2.64 14.78 8.75
CA GLU A 139 1.79 15.21 7.64
C GLU A 139 2.61 15.56 6.39
N GLY A 140 2.00 15.43 5.22
CA GLY A 140 2.72 15.49 3.94
C GLY A 140 3.41 14.18 3.57
N THR A 141 2.99 13.05 4.16
CA THR A 141 3.51 11.71 3.87
C THR A 141 2.41 10.76 3.37
N ILE A 142 2.75 9.49 3.12
CA ILE A 142 1.80 8.40 2.84
C ILE A 142 0.62 8.37 3.83
N LEU A 143 0.82 8.79 5.08
CA LEU A 143 -0.24 8.89 6.09
C LEU A 143 -1.32 9.89 5.65
N THR A 144 -0.93 11.10 5.24
CA THR A 144 -1.86 12.12 4.76
C THR A 144 -2.60 11.68 3.51
N VAL A 145 -1.90 11.01 2.58
CA VAL A 145 -2.50 10.45 1.36
C VAL A 145 -3.52 9.38 1.72
N SER A 146 -3.20 8.47 2.64
CA SER A 146 -4.13 7.42 3.08
C SER A 146 -5.41 7.98 3.71
N ARG A 147 -5.30 9.07 4.48
CA ARG A 147 -6.46 9.78 5.04
C ARG A 147 -7.31 10.41 3.95
N ALA A 148 -6.68 11.11 3.00
CA ALA A 148 -7.38 11.73 1.88
C ALA A 148 -8.12 10.70 1.01
N VAL A 149 -7.55 9.52 0.81
CA VAL A 149 -8.20 8.41 0.11
C VAL A 149 -9.45 7.94 0.87
N ALA A 150 -9.37 7.79 2.19
CA ALA A 150 -10.52 7.42 3.00
C ALA A 150 -11.62 8.49 2.94
N ASP A 151 -11.26 9.78 3.03
CA ASP A 151 -12.18 10.90 2.92
C ASP A 151 -12.89 10.92 1.55
N ALA A 152 -12.13 10.71 0.45
CA ALA A 152 -12.67 10.64 -0.89
C ALA A 152 -13.63 9.45 -1.09
N ALA A 153 -13.28 8.28 -0.54
CA ALA A 153 -14.16 7.12 -0.54
C ALA A 153 -15.47 7.40 0.18
N GLU A 154 -15.40 8.01 1.38
CA GLU A 154 -16.58 8.36 2.18
C GLU A 154 -17.51 9.33 1.44
N GLN A 155 -16.96 10.33 0.75
CA GLN A 155 -17.77 11.25 -0.04
C GLN A 155 -18.41 10.54 -1.24
N ALA A 156 -17.64 9.78 -2.00
CA ALA A 156 -18.13 9.09 -3.19
C ALA A 156 -19.22 8.06 -2.86
N ALA A 157 -19.05 7.30 -1.78
CA ALA A 157 -20.01 6.27 -1.35
C ALA A 157 -21.33 6.85 -0.79
N ARG A 158 -21.41 8.17 -0.54
CA ARG A 158 -22.70 8.84 -0.24
C ARG A 158 -23.51 9.11 -1.51
N GLU A 159 -22.85 9.21 -2.64
CA GLU A 159 -23.43 9.64 -3.92
C GLU A 159 -23.56 8.48 -4.92
N SER A 160 -22.84 7.37 -4.72
CA SER A 160 -22.81 6.23 -5.64
C SER A 160 -22.73 4.87 -4.93
N ASP A 161 -23.39 3.88 -5.52
CA ASP A 161 -23.29 2.45 -5.20
C ASP A 161 -22.35 1.69 -6.16
N ASP A 162 -21.71 2.39 -7.11
CA ASP A 162 -20.77 1.83 -8.08
C ASP A 162 -19.36 1.74 -7.48
N PHE A 163 -18.88 0.51 -7.28
CA PHE A 163 -17.55 0.22 -6.77
C PHE A 163 -16.44 0.88 -7.60
N VAL A 164 -16.56 0.85 -8.93
CA VAL A 164 -15.54 1.39 -9.83
C VAL A 164 -15.49 2.91 -9.71
N GLN A 165 -16.66 3.54 -9.57
CA GLN A 165 -16.73 4.98 -9.36
C GLN A 165 -16.12 5.39 -8.02
N VAL A 166 -16.44 4.69 -6.92
CA VAL A 166 -15.82 4.97 -5.61
C VAL A 166 -14.30 4.78 -5.66
N LEU A 167 -13.82 3.74 -6.35
CA LEU A 167 -12.40 3.50 -6.54
C LEU A 167 -11.72 4.60 -7.38
N ASP A 168 -12.39 5.14 -8.40
CA ASP A 168 -11.90 6.28 -9.18
C ASP A 168 -11.73 7.53 -8.31
N TYR A 169 -12.74 7.87 -7.50
CA TYR A 169 -12.64 8.97 -6.53
C TYR A 169 -11.52 8.78 -5.52
N MET A 170 -11.29 7.55 -5.05
CA MET A 170 -10.14 7.22 -4.20
C MET A 170 -8.81 7.54 -4.89
N VAL A 171 -8.64 7.17 -6.16
CA VAL A 171 -7.42 7.45 -6.94
C VAL A 171 -7.25 8.96 -7.17
N GLN A 172 -8.33 9.68 -7.45
CA GLN A 172 -8.30 11.14 -7.58
C GLN A 172 -7.88 11.83 -6.27
N GLY A 173 -8.49 11.43 -5.16
CA GLY A 173 -8.12 11.93 -3.83
C GLY A 173 -6.66 11.63 -3.46
N ALA A 174 -6.15 10.45 -3.83
CA ALA A 174 -4.73 10.12 -3.65
C ALA A 174 -3.83 11.07 -4.44
N ARG A 175 -4.12 11.28 -5.73
CA ARG A 175 -3.32 12.14 -6.62
C ARG A 175 -3.30 13.59 -6.15
N GLU A 176 -4.45 14.13 -5.76
CA GLU A 176 -4.56 15.48 -5.22
C GLU A 176 -3.77 15.63 -3.91
N ALA A 177 -3.88 14.65 -3.01
CA ALA A 177 -3.13 14.65 -1.76
C ALA A 177 -1.62 14.59 -2.00
N VAL A 178 -1.15 13.70 -2.88
CA VAL A 178 0.27 13.59 -3.25
C VAL A 178 0.78 14.91 -3.80
N ALA A 179 0.07 15.52 -4.74
CA ALA A 179 0.45 16.81 -5.33
C ALA A 179 0.54 17.93 -4.28
N ASN A 180 -0.22 17.83 -3.19
CA ASN A 180 -0.24 18.80 -2.11
C ASN A 180 0.77 18.51 -0.98
N THR A 181 1.43 17.34 -0.96
CA THR A 181 2.44 17.01 0.05
C THR A 181 3.56 18.06 0.21
N PRO A 182 4.04 18.74 -0.85
CA PRO A 182 5.05 19.79 -0.69
C PRO A 182 4.53 21.00 0.11
N ASN A 183 3.23 21.29 0.06
CA ASN A 183 2.64 22.38 0.85
C ASN A 183 2.48 22.03 2.34
N GLN A 184 2.61 20.76 2.70
CA GLN A 184 2.43 20.24 4.06
C GLN A 184 3.77 19.95 4.73
N LEU A 185 4.77 19.54 3.95
CA LEU A 185 6.10 19.22 4.44
C LEU A 185 7.14 20.04 3.68
N GLU A 186 7.62 21.10 4.33
CA GLU A 186 8.47 22.15 3.73
C GLU A 186 9.68 21.59 2.99
N ILE A 187 10.21 20.48 3.45
CA ILE A 187 11.40 19.89 2.86
C ILE A 187 11.17 19.20 1.51
N LEU A 188 9.96 18.67 1.27
CA LEU A 188 9.54 18.19 -0.05
C LEU A 188 9.48 19.36 -1.04
N LYS A 189 8.97 20.51 -0.59
CA LYS A 189 8.93 21.76 -1.37
C LYS A 189 10.32 22.29 -1.70
N GLN A 190 11.25 22.25 -0.74
CA GLN A 190 12.64 22.65 -0.98
C GLN A 190 13.33 21.73 -1.98
N ALA A 191 13.06 20.42 -1.94
CA ALA A 191 13.57 19.44 -2.89
C ALA A 191 12.83 19.45 -4.25
N GLY A 192 11.67 20.10 -4.34
CA GLY A 192 10.86 20.17 -5.56
C GLY A 192 10.23 18.82 -5.94
N VAL A 193 10.03 17.92 -4.97
CA VAL A 193 9.45 16.59 -5.16
C VAL A 193 8.20 16.42 -4.30
N VAL A 194 7.40 15.38 -4.59
CA VAL A 194 6.29 14.94 -3.75
C VAL A 194 6.71 13.76 -2.87
N ASP A 195 5.89 13.39 -1.90
CA ASP A 195 6.15 12.22 -1.05
C ASP A 195 6.17 10.91 -1.86
N SER A 196 7.28 10.16 -1.75
CA SER A 196 7.50 8.90 -2.47
C SER A 196 6.54 7.79 -2.01
N GLY A 197 6.29 7.66 -0.71
CA GLY A 197 5.36 6.66 -0.15
C GLY A 197 3.91 6.93 -0.56
N GLY A 198 3.49 8.19 -0.51
CA GLY A 198 2.20 8.67 -0.98
C GLY A 198 2.00 8.41 -2.46
N GLN A 199 3.01 8.70 -3.29
CA GLN A 199 2.98 8.36 -4.72
C GLN A 199 2.85 6.85 -4.93
N GLY A 200 3.57 6.03 -4.16
CA GLY A 200 3.46 4.58 -4.21
C GLY A 200 2.05 4.07 -3.87
N LEU A 201 1.40 4.64 -2.86
CA LEU A 201 0.01 4.31 -2.53
C LEU A 201 -0.96 4.71 -3.65
N ALA A 202 -0.79 5.90 -4.24
CA ALA A 202 -1.60 6.35 -5.36
C ALA A 202 -1.47 5.41 -6.57
N VAL A 203 -0.24 4.95 -6.87
CA VAL A 203 0.03 3.94 -7.90
C VAL A 203 -0.66 2.62 -7.58
N ILE A 204 -0.54 2.10 -6.35
CA ILE A 204 -1.21 0.85 -5.96
C ILE A 204 -2.73 0.90 -6.26
N LEU A 205 -3.39 2.00 -5.88
CA LEU A 205 -4.83 2.21 -6.12
C LEU A 205 -5.15 2.38 -7.61
N GLU A 206 -4.31 3.09 -8.36
CA GLU A 206 -4.45 3.24 -9.81
C GLU A 206 -4.39 1.88 -10.52
N GLY A 207 -3.50 0.97 -10.09
CA GLY A 207 -3.44 -0.39 -10.63
C GLY A 207 -4.77 -1.15 -10.47
N MET A 208 -5.43 -1.00 -9.33
CA MET A 208 -6.77 -1.58 -9.09
C MET A 208 -7.80 -0.97 -10.06
N LEU A 209 -7.80 0.36 -10.21
CA LEU A 209 -8.75 1.06 -11.08
C LEU A 209 -8.54 0.70 -12.55
N ARG A 210 -7.29 0.67 -13.02
CA ARG A 210 -6.96 0.27 -14.39
C ARG A 210 -7.49 -1.13 -14.69
N PHE A 211 -7.31 -2.07 -13.76
CA PHE A 211 -7.86 -3.42 -13.92
C PHE A 211 -9.39 -3.43 -14.04
N THR A 212 -10.11 -2.68 -13.19
CA THR A 212 -11.58 -2.65 -13.25
C THR A 212 -12.10 -2.00 -14.53
N LEU A 213 -11.36 -1.03 -15.08
CA LEU A 213 -11.65 -0.38 -16.36
C LEU A 213 -11.19 -1.19 -17.57
N GLY A 214 -10.40 -2.26 -17.38
CA GLY A 214 -9.79 -3.03 -18.46
C GLY A 214 -8.69 -2.27 -19.21
N GLU A 215 -8.11 -1.26 -18.57
CA GLU A 215 -6.97 -0.51 -19.05
C GLU A 215 -5.67 -1.32 -18.89
N PRO A 216 -4.66 -1.07 -19.74
CA PRO A 216 -3.43 -1.84 -19.69
C PRO A 216 -2.64 -1.51 -18.42
N LEU A 217 -1.85 -2.46 -17.91
CA LEU A 217 -0.96 -2.31 -16.76
C LEU A 217 0.53 -2.27 -17.18
N ASP A 218 0.77 -2.13 -18.48
CA ASP A 218 2.05 -1.97 -19.17
C ASP A 218 3.23 -2.81 -18.61
N VAL A 219 3.07 -4.13 -18.50
CA VAL A 219 3.73 -5.24 -19.25
C VAL A 219 3.07 -6.58 -18.80
N PRO A 220 2.88 -7.60 -19.66
CA PRO A 220 2.36 -8.91 -19.25
C PRO A 220 3.22 -9.58 -18.17
N LEU A 221 2.58 -10.20 -17.17
CA LEU A 221 3.15 -10.95 -16.04
C LEU A 221 4.16 -12.06 -16.41
N ALA A 222 4.37 -12.33 -17.70
CA ALA A 222 5.34 -13.31 -18.21
C ALA A 222 6.82 -12.84 -18.17
N SER A 223 7.11 -11.60 -17.75
CA SER A 223 8.48 -11.10 -17.57
C SER A 223 9.02 -11.23 -16.14
N VAL A 224 8.33 -11.96 -15.26
CA VAL A 224 8.78 -12.21 -13.89
C VAL A 224 9.92 -13.23 -13.93
N GLN A 225 11.15 -12.74 -13.80
CA GLN A 225 12.29 -13.56 -13.38
C GLN A 225 12.04 -14.01 -11.92
N PRO A 226 12.25 -15.29 -11.57
CA PRO A 226 12.24 -15.71 -10.16
C PRO A 226 13.28 -14.91 -9.36
N LEU A 227 13.07 -14.72 -8.05
CA LEU A 227 14.01 -14.00 -7.16
C LEU A 227 15.48 -14.47 -7.32
N SER A 228 15.67 -15.75 -7.66
CA SER A 228 16.97 -16.36 -7.96
C SER A 228 17.67 -15.83 -9.23
N ALA A 229 16.95 -15.13 -10.10
CA ALA A 229 17.43 -14.61 -11.37
C ALA A 229 17.41 -13.08 -11.47
N MET A 230 16.96 -12.39 -10.42
CA MET A 230 17.33 -10.98 -10.20
C MET A 230 18.81 -10.94 -9.84
N LYS A 231 19.63 -10.25 -10.64
CA LYS A 231 21.02 -9.96 -10.27
C LYS A 231 21.00 -8.99 -9.08
N LEU A 232 21.00 -9.55 -7.87
CA LEU A 232 21.10 -8.82 -6.60
C LEU A 232 22.34 -7.93 -6.54
N GLU A 233 23.37 -8.23 -7.35
CA GLU A 233 24.63 -7.50 -7.46
C GLU A 233 24.44 -6.00 -7.79
N ASN A 234 23.31 -5.60 -8.39
CA ASN A 234 23.01 -4.19 -8.70
C ASN A 234 21.81 -3.62 -7.90
N ALA A 235 21.08 -4.45 -7.15
CA ALA A 235 19.98 -4.02 -6.28
C ALA A 235 20.46 -3.75 -4.84
N MET A 236 21.71 -4.08 -4.54
CA MET A 236 22.42 -3.54 -3.39
C MET A 236 22.81 -2.09 -3.72
N GLU A 237 21.83 -1.18 -3.65
CA GLU A 237 22.13 0.18 -3.21
C GLU A 237 22.97 0.04 -1.95
N SER A 238 24.08 0.78 -1.89
CA SER A 238 25.07 0.73 -0.82
C SER A 238 24.36 0.62 0.52
N ILE A 239 24.42 -0.57 1.14
CA ILE A 239 23.98 -0.75 2.53
C ILE A 239 24.77 0.31 3.30
N GLU A 240 24.07 1.32 3.84
CA GLU A 240 24.74 2.30 4.68
C GLU A 240 25.47 1.53 5.79
N PRO A 241 26.75 1.84 6.08
CA PRO A 241 27.50 1.12 7.10
C PRO A 241 26.69 1.05 8.42
N GLY A 242 26.19 -0.14 8.77
CA GLY A 242 25.33 -0.36 9.94
C GLY A 242 23.90 -0.87 9.67
N GLN A 243 23.45 -1.01 8.41
CA GLN A 243 22.15 -1.61 8.07
C GLN A 243 22.26 -3.04 7.50
N ASP A 244 22.98 -3.92 8.21
CA ASP A 244 23.29 -5.28 7.69
C ASP A 244 22.11 -6.27 7.77
N TYR A 245 21.10 -5.99 8.61
CA TYR A 245 20.00 -6.90 8.88
C TYR A 245 18.69 -6.15 9.10
N GLU A 246 17.60 -6.72 8.59
CA GLU A 246 16.24 -6.27 8.86
C GLU A 246 15.50 -7.35 9.67
N VAL A 247 14.84 -6.93 10.75
CA VAL A 247 14.13 -7.83 11.67
C VAL A 247 12.69 -7.36 11.82
N VAL A 248 11.75 -8.19 11.37
CA VAL A 248 10.32 -7.99 11.59
C VAL A 248 9.85 -8.94 12.68
N VAL A 249 9.19 -8.41 13.70
CA VAL A 249 8.64 -9.20 14.82
C VAL A 249 7.14 -8.89 14.97
N ASP A 250 6.30 -9.91 14.81
CA ASP A 250 4.88 -9.84 15.15
C ASP A 250 4.65 -10.51 16.51
N PHE A 251 4.18 -9.74 17.49
CA PHE A 251 3.94 -10.27 18.83
C PHE A 251 2.74 -9.60 19.50
N VAL A 252 2.13 -10.32 20.44
CA VAL A 252 1.05 -9.81 21.28
C VAL A 252 1.58 -9.69 22.71
N PRO A 253 1.70 -8.47 23.27
CA PRO A 253 2.20 -8.30 24.62
C PRO A 253 1.17 -8.86 25.63
N ARG A 254 1.67 -9.55 26.67
CA ARG A 254 0.81 -10.15 27.71
C ARG A 254 0.31 -9.12 28.74
N GLN A 255 0.87 -7.92 28.73
CA GLN A 255 0.56 -6.79 29.61
C GLN A 255 0.58 -5.52 28.77
N ASP A 256 0.12 -4.39 29.31
CA ASP A 256 0.21 -3.11 28.62
C ASP A 256 1.67 -2.78 28.30
N LEU A 257 1.95 -2.52 27.03
CA LEU A 257 3.27 -2.17 26.54
C LEU A 257 3.42 -0.65 26.51
N ASP A 258 4.39 -0.13 27.27
CA ASP A 258 4.80 1.26 27.19
C ASP A 258 5.59 1.48 25.89
N LEU A 259 4.89 1.88 24.83
CA LEU A 259 5.46 2.04 23.49
C LEU A 259 6.64 3.01 23.45
N GLN A 260 6.61 4.08 24.25
CA GLN A 260 7.71 5.05 24.27
C GLN A 260 8.98 4.44 24.87
N LYS A 261 8.86 3.73 25.99
CA LYS A 261 10.01 3.05 26.59
C LYS A 261 10.53 1.91 25.72
N PHE A 262 9.62 1.15 25.11
CA PHE A 262 10.00 0.06 24.21
C PHE A 262 10.74 0.59 22.98
N TYR A 263 10.23 1.65 22.36
CA TYR A 263 10.89 2.32 21.24
C TYR A 263 12.27 2.87 21.63
N ALA A 264 12.39 3.56 22.78
CA ALA A 264 13.67 4.09 23.25
C ALA A 264 14.72 2.98 23.48
N ALA A 265 14.30 1.81 23.98
CA ALA A 265 15.19 0.66 24.13
C ALA A 265 15.63 0.06 22.78
N LEU A 266 14.78 0.14 21.75
CA LEU A 266 15.13 -0.29 20.40
C LEU A 266 16.10 0.69 19.74
N GLU A 267 16.00 2.00 20.01
CA GLU A 267 16.93 3.03 19.46
C GLU A 267 18.39 2.78 19.88
N ASP A 268 18.62 2.11 21.02
CA ASP A 268 19.95 1.66 21.44
C ASP A 268 20.49 0.47 20.61
N MET A 269 19.62 -0.20 19.85
CA MET A 269 19.92 -1.43 19.10
C MET A 269 19.86 -1.27 17.57
N GLY A 270 19.14 -0.28 17.05
CA GLY A 270 18.90 -0.09 15.62
C GLY A 270 18.66 1.36 15.22
N THR A 271 18.83 1.66 13.94
CA THR A 271 18.84 3.04 13.41
C THR A 271 17.57 3.42 12.64
N SER A 272 16.76 2.45 12.20
CA SER A 272 15.48 2.67 11.50
C SER A 272 14.41 1.77 12.09
N ILE A 273 13.62 2.31 13.03
CA ILE A 273 12.67 1.53 13.84
C ILE A 273 11.26 1.98 13.55
N GLN A 274 10.40 1.03 13.20
CA GLN A 274 8.97 1.21 13.05
C GLN A 274 8.26 0.13 13.88
N ILE A 275 7.27 0.53 14.69
CA ILE A 275 6.53 -0.35 15.63
C ILE A 275 5.05 -0.35 15.29
#